data_AF-A0A3D5RCC2-F1
#
_entry.id   AF-A0A3D5RCC2-F1
#
_cell.length_a   1.000
_cell.length_b   1.000
_cell.length_c   1.000
_cell.angle_alpha   90.00
_cell.angle_beta   90.00
_cell.angle_gamma   90.00
#
_symmetry.space_group_name_H-M   'P 1'
#
loop_
_entity.id
_entity.type
_entity.pdbx_description
1 polymer ?
#
loop_
_entity_poly.entity_id
_entity_poly.type
_entity_poly.pdbx_seq_one_letter_code
_entity_poly.pdbx_strand_id
1 'polypeptide(L)'
;MKIVAGIDIGNDSTEVAIGKLYGENIEFLSSSLVSTTGLKGTDENIHGIYKSLKEAVSKCNIDIKDIDLVRINEAAPVIGDVAMETITETIITESTMIGHNPDTPGGVGIGVGKTVMIDKLSEIESGEDVIVLCEKDKGFEEVAETINKFSHKININGAIVKNDDGVLIFNRINKPIPIVDEVSFIEKIPLGMTAAVEVAEVGSVVDKLSNPFGIATLFNLSPEDTKKIVPIARALIGNRSAVVIKTPKGDVKERST
;
A
#
# COMPACT_ATOMS: atom_id res chain seq x y z
N MET A 1 4.64 60.51 -26.08
CA MET A 1 5.24 59.30 -25.51
C MET A 1 4.29 58.82 -24.41
N LYS A 2 3.94 57.54 -24.38
CA LYS A 2 3.02 57.00 -23.36
C LYS A 2 3.56 55.70 -22.78
N ILE A 3 3.42 55.48 -21.49
CA ILE A 3 3.68 54.18 -20.85
C ILE A 3 2.35 53.43 -20.76
N VAL A 4 2.34 52.20 -21.23
CA VAL A 4 1.15 51.35 -21.26
C VAL A 4 1.43 50.03 -20.55
N ALA A 5 0.41 49.49 -19.87
CA ALA A 5 0.47 48.19 -19.21
C ALA A 5 -0.58 47.25 -19.81
N GLY A 6 -0.16 46.08 -20.27
CA GLY A 6 -1.04 44.96 -20.58
C GLY A 6 -1.11 44.01 -19.39
N ILE A 7 -2.30 43.59 -18.99
CA ILE A 7 -2.54 42.72 -17.84
C ILE A 7 -3.38 41.53 -18.29
N ASP A 8 -2.91 40.33 -18.03
CA ASP A 8 -3.65 39.09 -18.26
C ASP A 8 -3.94 38.40 -16.93
N ILE A 9 -5.22 38.10 -16.68
CA ILE A 9 -5.67 37.43 -15.46
C ILE A 9 -6.00 35.99 -15.82
N GLY A 10 -5.10 35.07 -15.51
CA GLY A 10 -5.26 33.63 -15.60
C GLY A 10 -5.92 33.03 -14.34
N ASN A 11 -6.27 31.75 -14.42
CA ASN A 11 -6.78 31.01 -13.25
C ASN A 11 -5.72 30.85 -12.16
N ASP A 12 -4.45 30.75 -12.56
CA ASP A 12 -3.32 30.50 -11.65
C ASP A 12 -2.34 31.69 -11.63
N SER A 13 -2.10 32.34 -12.77
CA SER A 13 -1.17 33.48 -12.89
C SER A 13 -1.88 34.78 -13.28
N THR A 14 -1.42 35.89 -12.71
CA THR A 14 -1.70 37.25 -13.17
C THR A 14 -0.41 37.88 -13.71
N GLU A 15 -0.43 38.20 -15.00
CA GLU A 15 0.74 38.57 -15.78
C GLU A 15 0.64 40.03 -16.22
N VAL A 16 1.75 40.76 -16.19
CA VAL A 16 1.82 42.16 -16.61
C VAL A 16 2.98 42.36 -17.57
N ALA A 17 2.74 43.13 -18.63
CA ALA A 17 3.76 43.62 -19.55
C ALA A 17 3.70 45.16 -19.64
N ILE A 18 4.83 45.82 -19.43
CA ILE A 18 4.97 47.28 -19.55
C ILE A 18 5.64 47.60 -20.88
N GLY A 19 5.03 48.52 -21.63
CA GLY A 19 5.53 49.00 -22.91
C GLY A 19 5.55 50.53 -22.99
N LYS A 20 6.42 51.05 -23.84
CA LYS A 20 6.57 52.48 -24.11
C LYS A 20 6.22 52.77 -25.56
N LEU A 21 5.21 53.61 -25.76
CA LEU A 21 4.62 53.90 -27.06
C LEU A 21 5.19 55.21 -27.65
N TYR A 22 5.68 55.11 -28.89
CA TYR A 22 6.17 56.19 -29.73
C TYR A 22 5.41 56.21 -31.05
N GLY A 23 4.27 56.90 -31.08
CA GLY A 23 3.37 56.86 -32.24
C GLY A 23 2.77 55.46 -32.41
N GLU A 24 3.05 54.80 -33.53
CA GLU A 24 2.61 53.43 -33.81
C GLU A 24 3.60 52.35 -33.31
N ASN A 25 4.81 52.75 -32.89
CA ASN A 25 5.83 51.81 -32.40
C ASN A 25 5.71 51.61 -30.89
N ILE A 26 5.86 50.36 -30.44
CA ILE A 26 5.91 50.01 -29.02
C ILE A 26 7.25 49.35 -28.67
N GLU A 27 7.89 49.85 -27.63
CA GLU A 27 9.10 49.29 -27.02
C GLU A 27 8.71 48.54 -25.75
N PHE A 28 9.04 47.26 -25.65
CA PHE A 28 8.82 46.48 -24.42
C PHE A 28 9.86 46.86 -23.36
N LEU A 29 9.42 47.12 -22.13
CA LEU A 29 10.30 47.53 -21.03
C LEU A 29 10.50 46.43 -19.99
N SER A 30 9.42 45.82 -19.52
CA SER A 30 9.47 44.83 -18.44
C SER A 30 8.21 43.98 -18.35
N SER A 31 8.30 42.86 -17.66
CA SER A 31 7.15 42.02 -17.30
C SER A 31 7.26 41.44 -15.90
N SER A 32 6.15 40.95 -15.38
CA SER A 32 6.04 40.23 -14.11
C SER A 32 4.93 39.18 -14.19
N LEU A 33 5.03 38.21 -13.29
CA LEU A 33 4.06 37.15 -13.11
C LEU A 33 3.94 36.87 -11.62
N VAL A 34 2.72 36.87 -11.12
CA VAL A 34 2.41 36.50 -9.73
C VAL A 34 1.23 35.53 -9.74
N SER A 35 1.02 34.78 -8.66
CA SER A 35 -0.19 33.98 -8.52
C SER A 35 -1.45 34.85 -8.52
N THR A 36 -2.50 34.43 -9.22
CA THR A 36 -3.81 35.07 -9.19
C THR A 36 -4.37 35.02 -7.78
N THR A 37 -4.83 36.17 -7.28
CA THR A 37 -5.41 36.27 -5.95
C THR A 37 -6.91 36.05 -6.04
N GLY A 38 -7.40 34.96 -5.44
CA GLY A 38 -8.81 34.59 -5.47
C GLY A 38 -9.24 33.93 -6.77
N LEU A 39 -10.54 33.74 -6.94
CA LEU A 39 -11.10 33.23 -8.20
C LEU A 39 -10.92 34.29 -9.29
N LYS A 40 -10.50 33.88 -10.49
CA LYS A 40 -10.48 34.75 -11.68
C LYS A 40 -11.84 35.42 -11.87
N GLY A 41 -11.84 36.72 -12.22
CA GLY A 41 -13.04 37.53 -12.40
C GLY A 41 -13.65 38.08 -11.09
N THR A 42 -12.92 38.03 -9.97
CA THR A 42 -13.38 38.58 -8.67
C THR A 42 -12.54 39.77 -8.24
N ASP A 43 -13.10 40.61 -7.34
CA ASP A 43 -12.41 41.78 -6.78
C ASP A 43 -11.09 41.43 -6.07
N GLU A 44 -10.94 40.18 -5.62
CA GLU A 44 -9.70 39.70 -5.03
C GLU A 44 -8.53 39.80 -6.02
N ASN A 45 -8.77 39.67 -7.34
CA ASN A 45 -7.74 39.75 -8.37
C ASN A 45 -7.03 41.11 -8.39
N ILE A 46 -7.64 42.17 -7.88
CA ILE A 46 -7.04 43.52 -7.80
C ILE A 46 -5.71 43.48 -7.04
N HIS A 47 -5.59 42.63 -6.01
CA HIS A 47 -4.35 42.48 -5.24
C HIS A 47 -3.22 41.89 -6.07
N GLY A 48 -3.49 40.82 -6.82
CA GLY A 48 -2.55 40.18 -7.74
C GLY A 48 -2.15 41.11 -8.87
N ILE A 49 -3.11 41.82 -9.47
CA ILE A 49 -2.88 42.84 -10.49
C ILE A 49 -1.93 43.91 -9.97
N TYR A 50 -2.21 44.49 -8.79
CA TYR A 50 -1.40 45.57 -8.23
C TYR A 50 0.00 45.09 -7.82
N LYS A 51 0.12 43.87 -7.29
CA LYS A 51 1.40 43.25 -6.97
C LYS A 51 2.25 43.03 -8.23
N SER A 52 1.65 42.44 -9.27
CA SER A 52 2.33 42.23 -10.56
C SER A 52 2.76 43.56 -11.17
N LEU A 53 1.87 44.56 -11.24
CA LEU A 53 2.21 45.91 -11.71
C LEU A 53 3.41 46.52 -10.96
N LYS A 54 3.41 46.45 -9.61
CA LYS A 54 4.54 46.94 -8.79
C LYS A 54 5.85 46.25 -9.14
N GLU A 55 5.82 44.92 -9.31
CA GLU A 55 7.01 44.16 -9.68
C GLU A 55 7.50 44.54 -11.09
N ALA A 56 6.61 44.69 -12.07
CA ALA A 56 6.99 45.08 -13.42
C ALA A 56 7.59 46.49 -13.50
N VAL A 57 6.98 47.50 -12.86
CA VAL A 57 7.50 48.88 -12.92
C VAL A 57 8.82 49.05 -12.16
N SER A 58 9.04 48.27 -11.09
CA SER A 58 10.30 48.28 -10.35
C SER A 58 11.50 47.86 -11.21
N LYS A 59 11.29 47.00 -12.22
CA LYS A 59 12.34 46.52 -13.14
C LYS A 59 12.75 47.55 -14.19
N CYS A 60 11.90 48.53 -14.49
CA CYS A 60 12.18 49.58 -15.47
C CYS A 60 12.34 50.98 -14.85
N ASN A 61 12.39 51.06 -13.52
CA ASN A 61 12.59 52.29 -12.74
C ASN A 61 11.54 53.38 -13.04
N ILE A 62 10.29 52.96 -13.18
CA ILE A 62 9.10 53.79 -13.44
C ILE A 62 8.17 53.69 -12.22
N ASP A 63 7.38 54.74 -11.91
CA ASP A 63 6.32 54.66 -10.90
C ASP A 63 5.00 54.21 -11.55
N ILE A 64 4.13 53.54 -10.78
CA ILE A 64 2.78 53.17 -11.25
C ILE A 64 2.00 54.39 -11.74
N LYS A 65 2.23 55.56 -11.13
CA LYS A 65 1.58 56.83 -11.51
C LYS A 65 1.95 57.30 -12.92
N ASP A 66 3.06 56.81 -13.47
CA ASP A 66 3.53 57.16 -14.81
C ASP A 66 2.88 56.30 -15.91
N ILE A 67 2.05 55.31 -15.55
CA ILE A 67 1.30 54.49 -16.51
C ILE A 67 0.09 55.29 -17.03
N ASP A 68 0.09 55.58 -18.33
CA ASP A 68 -0.97 56.35 -18.98
C ASP A 68 -2.20 55.52 -19.35
N LEU A 69 -2.02 54.21 -19.56
CA LEU A 69 -3.09 53.32 -20.00
C LEU A 69 -2.87 51.89 -19.51
N VAL A 70 -3.90 51.31 -18.91
CA VAL A 70 -3.96 49.89 -18.56
C VAL A 70 -4.96 49.18 -19.47
N ARG A 71 -4.54 48.04 -20.04
CA ARG A 71 -5.38 47.13 -20.81
C ARG A 71 -5.46 45.80 -20.07
N ILE A 72 -6.65 45.44 -19.63
CA ILE A 72 -6.89 44.19 -18.91
C ILE A 72 -7.58 43.21 -19.86
N ASN A 73 -7.02 42.01 -20.00
CA ASN A 73 -7.70 40.88 -20.60
C ASN A 73 -8.45 40.13 -19.49
N GLU A 74 -9.77 40.28 -19.47
CA GLU A 74 -10.64 39.51 -18.60
C GLU A 74 -11.23 38.35 -19.40
N ALA A 75 -10.55 37.20 -19.36
CA ALA A 75 -11.12 35.96 -19.88
C ALA A 75 -12.13 35.36 -18.87
N ALA A 76 -13.11 34.59 -19.36
CA ALA A 76 -14.08 33.94 -18.49
C ALA A 76 -13.38 32.96 -17.51
N PRO A 77 -13.81 32.86 -16.24
CA PRO A 77 -13.27 31.89 -15.30
C PRO A 77 -13.58 30.46 -15.75
N VAL A 78 -12.59 29.57 -15.72
CA VAL A 78 -12.78 28.14 -16.02
C VAL A 78 -12.56 27.36 -14.73
N ILE A 79 -13.61 26.70 -14.23
CA ILE A 79 -13.55 25.85 -13.03
C ILE A 79 -13.53 24.39 -13.49
N GLY A 80 -12.52 23.65 -13.04
CA GLY A 80 -12.44 22.20 -13.20
C GLY A 80 -12.27 21.55 -11.83
N ASP A 81 -12.86 20.37 -11.65
CA ASP A 81 -12.71 19.55 -10.45
C ASP A 81 -12.41 18.11 -10.87
N VAL A 82 -11.77 17.34 -9.99
CA VAL A 82 -11.43 15.94 -10.23
C VAL A 82 -11.93 15.06 -9.08
N ALA A 83 -12.57 13.95 -9.42
CA ALA A 83 -13.01 12.95 -8.46
C ALA A 83 -12.33 11.61 -8.78
N MET A 84 -12.05 10.83 -7.73
CA MET A 84 -11.54 9.46 -7.84
C MET A 84 -12.52 8.52 -7.13
N GLU A 85 -12.86 7.42 -7.79
CA GLU A 85 -13.75 6.40 -7.26
C GLU A 85 -13.05 5.04 -7.31
N THR A 86 -13.12 4.31 -6.20
CA THR A 86 -12.62 2.93 -6.13
C THR A 86 -13.73 2.00 -6.61
N ILE A 87 -13.49 1.32 -7.75
CA ILE A 87 -14.49 0.46 -8.42
C ILE A 87 -14.32 -1.04 -8.14
N THR A 88 -13.28 -1.42 -7.38
CA THR A 88 -12.97 -2.81 -7.06
C THR A 88 -12.55 -2.98 -5.60
N GLU A 89 -12.89 -4.14 -5.04
CA GLU A 89 -12.46 -4.56 -3.71
C GLU A 89 -12.00 -6.02 -3.71
N THR A 90 -11.05 -6.34 -2.82
CA THR A 90 -10.59 -7.70 -2.55
C THR A 90 -10.89 -8.04 -1.09
N ILE A 91 -11.76 -9.03 -0.87
CA ILE A 91 -12.18 -9.45 0.47
C ILE A 91 -11.66 -10.85 0.77
N ILE A 92 -10.93 -10.97 1.89
CA ILE A 92 -10.57 -12.26 2.48
C ILE A 92 -11.65 -12.63 3.49
N THR A 93 -12.33 -13.76 3.26
CA THR A 93 -13.34 -14.27 4.21
C THR A 93 -12.76 -15.36 5.11
N GLU A 94 -13.32 -15.49 6.33
CA GLU A 94 -12.99 -16.53 7.32
C GLU A 94 -11.50 -16.68 7.69
N SER A 95 -10.69 -15.62 7.55
CA SER A 95 -9.23 -15.69 7.81
C SER A 95 -8.54 -16.83 7.03
N THR A 96 -9.04 -17.12 5.82
CA THR A 96 -8.59 -18.22 4.95
C THR A 96 -7.15 -18.14 4.48
N MET A 97 -6.56 -16.96 4.49
CA MET A 97 -5.25 -16.72 3.92
C MET A 97 -4.51 -15.62 4.67
N ILE A 98 -3.20 -15.80 4.78
CA ILE A 98 -2.24 -14.78 5.23
C ILE A 98 -1.21 -14.64 4.12
N GLY A 99 -1.11 -13.43 3.58
CA GLY A 99 -0.25 -13.11 2.45
C GLY A 99 0.42 -11.75 2.57
N HIS A 100 0.67 -11.27 3.79
CA HIS A 100 1.34 -9.98 4.02
C HIS A 100 2.82 -9.99 3.65
N ASN A 101 3.39 -11.18 3.46
CA ASN A 101 4.73 -11.41 2.92
C ASN A 101 5.84 -10.64 3.68
N PRO A 102 6.13 -11.02 4.94
CA PRO A 102 7.17 -10.38 5.75
C PRO A 102 8.54 -10.48 5.08
N ASP A 103 9.43 -9.55 5.43
CA ASP A 103 10.78 -9.48 4.88
C ASP A 103 11.71 -10.54 5.48
N THR A 104 11.48 -10.91 6.74
CA THR A 104 12.33 -11.79 7.56
C THR A 104 11.65 -13.09 8.04
N PRO A 105 10.88 -13.84 7.21
CA PRO A 105 10.32 -15.11 7.63
C PRO A 105 11.42 -16.11 8.01
N GLY A 106 11.11 -16.97 8.97
CA GLY A 106 12.01 -17.99 9.47
C GLY A 106 12.00 -19.25 8.63
N GLY A 107 13.18 -19.80 8.36
CA GLY A 107 13.34 -21.07 7.66
C GLY A 107 12.92 -21.05 6.18
N VAL A 108 12.81 -22.25 5.61
CA VAL A 108 12.41 -22.50 4.22
C VAL A 108 11.67 -23.84 4.18
N GLY A 109 10.67 -23.94 3.33
CA GLY A 109 9.98 -25.19 3.03
C GLY A 109 8.48 -25.05 3.08
N ILE A 110 7.81 -26.21 3.10
CA ILE A 110 6.36 -26.31 3.18
C ILE A 110 5.96 -27.22 4.33
N GLY A 111 4.98 -26.78 5.10
CA GLY A 111 4.40 -27.49 6.22
C GLY A 111 2.89 -27.56 6.12
N VAL A 112 2.31 -28.73 6.40
CA VAL A 112 0.86 -28.91 6.51
C VAL A 112 0.55 -29.51 7.88
N GLY A 113 -0.52 -29.05 8.50
CA GLY A 113 -0.97 -29.56 9.80
C GLY A 113 -2.22 -28.86 10.31
N LYS A 114 -2.74 -29.30 11.45
CA LYS A 114 -3.83 -28.60 12.15
C LYS A 114 -3.29 -27.39 12.91
N THR A 115 -4.00 -26.27 12.89
CA THR A 115 -3.65 -25.07 13.66
C THR A 115 -3.84 -25.30 15.15
N VAL A 116 -2.78 -25.10 15.94
CA VAL A 116 -2.79 -25.33 17.39
C VAL A 116 -2.05 -24.19 18.09
N MET A 117 -2.63 -23.64 19.15
CA MET A 117 -1.94 -22.69 20.02
C MET A 117 -0.79 -23.38 20.73
N ILE A 118 0.36 -22.72 20.81
CA ILE A 118 1.57 -23.27 21.43
C ILE A 118 1.35 -23.80 22.86
N ASP A 119 0.47 -23.17 23.65
CA ASP A 119 0.12 -23.62 25.01
C ASP A 119 -0.65 -24.94 25.06
N LYS A 120 -1.34 -25.27 23.98
CA LYS A 120 -2.18 -26.47 23.88
C LYS A 120 -1.45 -27.67 23.29
N LEU A 121 -0.15 -27.55 22.99
CA LEU A 121 0.65 -28.65 22.44
C LEU A 121 0.68 -29.88 23.35
N SER A 122 0.53 -29.71 24.66
CA SER A 122 0.50 -30.83 25.61
C SER A 122 -0.73 -31.76 25.43
N GLU A 123 -1.83 -31.21 24.94
CA GLU A 123 -3.12 -31.88 24.73
C GLU A 123 -3.18 -32.66 23.42
N ILE A 124 -2.23 -32.43 22.51
CA ILE A 124 -2.21 -33.05 21.17
C ILE A 124 -1.72 -34.50 21.25
N GLU A 125 -2.41 -35.36 20.49
CA GLU A 125 -2.07 -36.77 20.35
C GLU A 125 -0.72 -36.96 19.63
N SER A 126 -0.05 -38.07 19.96
CA SER A 126 1.27 -38.33 19.37
C SER A 126 1.15 -38.65 17.87
N GLY A 127 2.03 -38.06 17.07
CA GLY A 127 2.09 -38.29 15.62
C GLY A 127 1.14 -37.43 14.77
N GLU A 128 0.33 -36.54 15.37
CA GLU A 128 -0.43 -35.56 14.58
C GLU A 128 0.49 -34.50 13.93
N ASP A 129 0.13 -34.09 12.71
CA ASP A 129 0.75 -32.96 12.02
C ASP A 129 0.12 -31.64 12.45
N VAL A 130 0.94 -30.69 12.91
CA VAL A 130 0.47 -29.41 13.46
C VAL A 130 1.22 -28.21 12.89
N ILE A 131 0.49 -27.09 12.82
CA ILE A 131 1.01 -25.74 12.61
C ILE A 131 0.82 -24.98 13.91
N VAL A 132 1.93 -24.54 14.50
CA VAL A 132 1.93 -23.84 15.79
C VAL A 132 1.56 -22.38 15.60
N LEU A 133 0.65 -21.88 16.42
CA LEU A 133 0.34 -20.46 16.52
C LEU A 133 0.94 -19.89 17.81
N CYS A 134 1.65 -18.77 17.70
CA CYS A 134 2.25 -18.10 18.84
C CYS A 134 1.85 -16.63 18.93
N GLU A 135 1.20 -16.28 20.03
CA GLU A 135 0.88 -14.90 20.38
C GLU A 135 2.10 -14.13 20.92
N LYS A 136 1.89 -12.85 21.25
CA LYS A 136 2.94 -11.89 21.62
C LYS A 136 3.45 -12.04 23.07
N ASP A 137 2.70 -12.75 23.91
CA ASP A 137 3.00 -12.91 25.34
C ASP A 137 4.21 -13.81 25.62
N LYS A 138 4.71 -14.54 24.62
CA LYS A 138 5.87 -15.42 24.73
C LYS A 138 7.09 -14.84 24.04
N GLY A 139 8.25 -14.98 24.68
CA GLY A 139 9.54 -14.65 24.07
C GLY A 139 10.00 -15.73 23.07
N PHE A 140 10.78 -15.34 22.06
CA PHE A 140 11.27 -16.27 21.03
C PHE A 140 12.03 -17.49 21.58
N GLU A 141 12.73 -17.35 22.72
CA GLU A 141 13.44 -18.47 23.38
C GLU A 141 12.46 -19.51 23.94
N GLU A 142 11.43 -19.05 24.66
CA GLU A 142 10.38 -19.93 25.21
C GLU A 142 9.66 -20.68 24.08
N VAL A 143 9.39 -19.99 22.97
CA VAL A 143 8.76 -20.58 21.78
C VAL A 143 9.62 -21.69 21.20
N ALA A 144 10.91 -21.43 20.97
CA ALA A 144 11.83 -22.41 20.42
C ALA A 144 12.01 -23.63 21.35
N GLU A 145 12.16 -23.40 22.66
CA GLU A 145 12.24 -24.47 23.66
C GLU A 145 10.99 -25.34 23.69
N THR A 146 9.81 -24.71 23.60
CA THR A 146 8.53 -25.42 23.57
C THR A 146 8.40 -26.26 22.31
N ILE A 147 8.73 -25.71 21.13
CA ILE A 147 8.74 -26.46 19.87
C ILE A 147 9.68 -27.67 19.98
N ASN A 148 10.91 -27.48 20.50
CA ASN A 148 11.87 -28.57 20.65
C ASN A 148 11.37 -29.66 21.59
N LYS A 149 10.77 -29.29 22.72
CA LYS A 149 10.24 -30.23 23.72
C LYS A 149 9.16 -31.14 23.14
N PHE A 150 8.27 -30.60 22.31
CA PHE A 150 7.16 -31.35 21.73
C PHE A 150 7.49 -32.00 20.37
N SER A 151 8.57 -31.59 19.71
CA SER A 151 8.99 -32.10 18.39
C SER A 151 9.24 -33.62 18.33
N HIS A 152 9.52 -34.25 19.49
CA HIS A 152 9.69 -35.70 19.60
C HIS A 152 8.37 -36.47 19.69
N LYS A 153 7.27 -35.82 20.09
CA LYS A 153 5.95 -36.43 20.27
C LYS A 153 5.01 -36.14 19.10
N ILE A 154 5.10 -34.94 18.54
CA ILE A 154 4.15 -34.36 17.57
C ILE A 154 4.95 -33.86 16.35
N ASN A 155 4.35 -33.98 15.17
CA ASN A 155 4.96 -33.48 13.94
C ASN A 155 4.66 -31.98 13.77
N ILE A 156 5.48 -31.15 14.39
CA ILE A 156 5.44 -29.69 14.16
C ILE A 156 6.04 -29.44 12.77
N ASN A 157 5.18 -29.03 11.82
CA ASN A 157 5.54 -28.87 10.42
C ASN A 157 5.65 -27.39 10.00
N GLY A 158 5.23 -26.45 10.83
CA GLY A 158 5.34 -25.02 10.58
C GLY A 158 4.88 -24.20 11.77
N ALA A 159 5.18 -22.90 11.74
CA ALA A 159 4.73 -21.97 12.77
C ALA A 159 4.26 -20.63 12.19
N ILE A 160 3.34 -19.99 12.91
CA ILE A 160 2.82 -18.66 12.64
C ILE A 160 2.99 -17.83 13.91
N VAL A 161 3.70 -16.73 13.82
CA VAL A 161 4.15 -15.94 14.98
C VAL A 161 3.72 -14.48 14.83
N LYS A 162 3.30 -13.87 15.95
CA LYS A 162 2.82 -12.47 15.95
C LYS A 162 3.95 -11.45 15.94
N ASN A 163 5.05 -11.76 16.63
CA ASN A 163 6.24 -10.92 16.70
C ASN A 163 7.16 -11.16 15.51
N ASP A 164 8.03 -10.19 15.20
CA ASP A 164 9.14 -10.30 14.23
C ASP A 164 10.30 -11.12 14.85
N ASP A 165 10.02 -12.40 15.08
CA ASP A 165 10.92 -13.34 15.75
C ASP A 165 11.18 -14.61 14.89
N GLY A 166 10.70 -14.66 13.64
CA GLY A 166 10.72 -15.88 12.82
C GLY A 166 12.11 -16.47 12.64
N VAL A 167 13.09 -15.63 12.28
CA VAL A 167 14.50 -16.03 12.16
C VAL A 167 15.10 -16.46 13.51
N LEU A 168 14.75 -15.76 14.60
CA LEU A 168 15.31 -16.03 15.94
C LEU A 168 14.87 -17.39 16.47
N ILE A 169 13.60 -17.74 16.26
CA ILE A 169 13.03 -19.04 16.58
C ILE A 169 13.65 -20.13 15.70
N PHE A 170 13.69 -19.91 14.38
CA PHE A 170 14.24 -20.88 13.43
C PHE A 170 15.69 -21.28 13.76
N ASN A 171 16.52 -20.32 14.18
CA ASN A 171 17.92 -20.58 14.53
C ASN A 171 18.12 -21.39 15.83
N ARG A 172 17.05 -21.68 16.58
CA ARG A 172 17.09 -22.35 17.89
C ARG A 172 16.29 -23.65 17.96
N ILE A 173 15.59 -24.01 16.89
CA ILE A 173 14.84 -25.27 16.82
C ILE A 173 15.69 -26.39 16.22
N ASN A 174 15.49 -27.61 16.71
CA ASN A 174 16.25 -28.80 16.34
C ASN A 174 15.90 -29.32 14.94
N LYS A 175 14.63 -29.15 14.53
CA LYS A 175 14.11 -29.58 13.22
C LYS A 175 13.71 -28.33 12.44
N PRO A 176 14.24 -28.12 11.22
CA PRO A 176 13.88 -26.95 10.41
C PRO A 176 12.41 -27.03 9.98
N ILE A 177 11.69 -25.91 10.13
CA ILE A 177 10.30 -25.73 9.69
C ILE A 177 10.14 -24.33 9.08
N PRO A 178 9.18 -24.12 8.17
CA PRO A 178 8.79 -22.79 7.72
C PRO A 178 8.06 -22.01 8.83
N ILE A 179 8.43 -20.75 9.02
CA ILE A 179 7.86 -19.85 10.03
C ILE A 179 7.45 -18.54 9.37
N VAL A 180 6.17 -18.19 9.45
CA VAL A 180 5.64 -16.88 9.03
C VAL A 180 5.44 -16.02 10.28
N ASP A 181 6.09 -14.89 10.34
CA ASP A 181 6.06 -13.93 11.45
C ASP A 181 5.25 -12.67 11.13
N GLU A 182 5.24 -11.72 12.07
CA GLU A 182 4.52 -10.44 11.97
C GLU A 182 3.01 -10.56 11.73
N VAL A 183 2.40 -11.69 12.10
CA VAL A 183 0.97 -11.90 11.93
C VAL A 183 0.20 -11.17 13.03
N SER A 184 -0.21 -9.94 12.73
CA SER A 184 -0.83 -9.01 13.69
C SER A 184 -2.09 -9.55 14.37
N PHE A 185 -2.89 -10.36 13.68
CA PHE A 185 -4.18 -10.87 14.19
C PHE A 185 -4.19 -12.40 14.30
N ILE A 186 -3.18 -12.98 14.94
CA ILE A 186 -3.13 -14.44 15.19
C ILE A 186 -4.38 -14.96 15.90
N GLU A 187 -4.95 -14.18 16.80
CA GLU A 187 -6.17 -14.55 17.53
C GLU A 187 -7.40 -14.77 16.62
N LYS A 188 -7.36 -14.28 15.37
CA LYS A 188 -8.42 -14.49 14.37
C LYS A 188 -8.21 -15.75 13.52
N ILE A 189 -7.11 -16.47 13.69
CA ILE A 189 -6.84 -17.72 12.98
C ILE A 189 -7.68 -18.83 13.63
N PRO A 190 -8.52 -19.56 12.86
CA PRO A 190 -9.33 -20.62 13.41
C PRO A 190 -8.45 -21.80 13.86
N LEU A 191 -8.69 -22.29 15.09
CA LEU A 191 -7.98 -23.43 15.68
C LEU A 191 -8.57 -24.76 15.20
N GLY A 192 -7.73 -25.80 15.14
CA GLY A 192 -8.12 -27.16 14.74
C GLY A 192 -8.37 -27.32 13.24
N MET A 193 -8.14 -26.28 12.44
CA MET A 193 -8.32 -26.31 10.99
C MET A 193 -7.02 -26.74 10.31
N THR A 194 -7.13 -27.46 9.20
CA THR A 194 -5.95 -27.79 8.38
C THR A 194 -5.41 -26.51 7.75
N ALA A 195 -4.13 -26.23 7.95
CA ALA A 195 -3.42 -25.12 7.36
C ALA A 195 -2.15 -25.60 6.65
N ALA A 196 -1.71 -24.82 5.67
CA ALA A 196 -0.46 -24.99 4.98
C ALA A 196 0.35 -23.70 5.09
N VAL A 197 1.62 -23.82 5.45
CA VAL A 197 2.58 -22.72 5.57
C VAL A 197 3.69 -22.98 4.56
N GLU A 198 4.01 -22.00 3.73
CA GLU A 198 5.12 -22.08 2.78
C GLU A 198 6.02 -20.85 2.93
N VAL A 199 7.33 -21.11 2.98
CA VAL A 199 8.37 -20.07 2.97
C VAL A 199 9.39 -20.47 1.92
N ALA A 200 9.58 -19.61 0.91
CA ALA A 200 10.55 -19.79 -0.14
C ALA A 200 11.95 -19.30 0.26
N GLU A 201 12.97 -19.81 -0.44
CA GLU A 201 14.34 -19.32 -0.34
C GLU A 201 14.44 -17.82 -0.65
N VAL A 202 15.49 -17.17 -0.16
CA VAL A 202 15.74 -15.75 -0.44
C VAL A 202 15.89 -15.53 -1.94
N GLY A 203 15.10 -14.60 -2.50
CA GLY A 203 15.07 -14.32 -3.93
C GLY A 203 14.13 -15.22 -4.76
N SER A 204 13.48 -16.19 -4.12
CA SER A 204 12.47 -17.06 -4.72
C SER A 204 11.07 -16.73 -4.21
N VAL A 205 10.05 -17.31 -4.84
CA VAL A 205 8.64 -17.14 -4.51
C VAL A 205 8.00 -18.48 -4.19
N VAL A 206 6.90 -18.47 -3.43
CA VAL A 206 6.09 -19.65 -3.15
C VAL A 206 5.55 -20.23 -4.46
N ASP A 207 5.61 -21.55 -4.61
CA ASP A 207 5.23 -22.26 -5.83
C ASP A 207 4.09 -23.26 -5.62
N LYS A 208 3.83 -23.68 -4.36
CA LYS A 208 2.72 -24.59 -4.03
C LYS A 208 1.46 -23.81 -3.69
N LEU A 209 1.54 -22.83 -2.80
CA LEU A 209 0.39 -22.04 -2.35
C LEU A 209 -0.03 -20.97 -3.37
N SER A 210 0.84 -20.58 -4.29
CA SER A 210 0.48 -19.73 -5.44
C SER A 210 -0.16 -20.51 -6.61
N ASN A 211 -0.20 -21.85 -6.51
CA ASN A 211 -0.77 -22.72 -7.53
C ASN A 211 -2.06 -23.40 -7.01
N PRO A 212 -3.23 -23.22 -7.66
CA PRO A 212 -4.47 -23.89 -7.24
C PRO A 212 -4.32 -25.41 -7.11
N PHE A 213 -3.56 -26.06 -7.98
CA PHE A 213 -3.33 -27.50 -7.91
C PHE A 213 -2.39 -27.89 -6.75
N GLY A 214 -1.48 -27.00 -6.37
CA GLY A 214 -0.63 -27.18 -5.20
C GLY A 214 -1.46 -27.20 -3.92
N ILE A 215 -2.31 -26.18 -3.72
CA ILE A 215 -3.26 -26.14 -2.60
C ILE A 215 -4.20 -27.36 -2.63
N ALA A 216 -4.73 -27.72 -3.81
CA ALA A 216 -5.62 -28.87 -3.95
C ALA A 216 -4.95 -30.18 -3.52
N THR A 217 -3.66 -30.35 -3.83
CA THR A 217 -2.86 -31.51 -3.42
C THR A 217 -2.65 -31.53 -1.91
N LEU A 218 -2.30 -30.39 -1.31
CA LEU A 218 -2.02 -30.28 0.13
C LEU A 218 -3.27 -30.53 0.99
N PHE A 219 -4.45 -30.12 0.51
CA PHE A 219 -5.71 -30.24 1.26
C PHE A 219 -6.65 -31.33 0.75
N ASN A 220 -6.20 -32.13 -0.22
CA ASN A 220 -6.97 -33.18 -0.89
C ASN A 220 -8.36 -32.66 -1.34
N LEU A 221 -8.37 -31.57 -2.11
CA LEU A 221 -9.60 -30.89 -2.53
C LEU A 221 -10.27 -31.58 -3.71
N SER A 222 -11.60 -31.47 -3.75
CA SER A 222 -12.38 -31.84 -4.93
C SER A 222 -12.12 -30.86 -6.09
N PRO A 223 -12.42 -31.23 -7.35
CA PRO A 223 -12.34 -30.29 -8.48
C PRO A 223 -13.25 -29.07 -8.31
N GLU A 224 -14.38 -29.19 -7.60
CA GLU A 224 -15.29 -28.08 -7.33
C GLU A 224 -14.69 -27.10 -6.32
N ASP A 225 -14.08 -27.61 -5.24
CA ASP A 225 -13.42 -26.78 -4.24
C ASP A 225 -12.11 -26.18 -4.78
N THR A 226 -11.41 -26.89 -5.67
CA THR A 226 -10.22 -26.39 -6.36
C THR A 226 -10.53 -25.13 -7.17
N LYS A 227 -11.73 -25.00 -7.74
CA LYS A 227 -12.13 -23.77 -8.45
C LYS A 227 -12.30 -22.58 -7.49
N LYS A 228 -12.77 -22.82 -6.27
CA LYS A 228 -13.03 -21.76 -5.27
C LYS A 228 -11.74 -21.15 -4.74
N ILE A 229 -10.66 -21.92 -4.66
CA ILE A 229 -9.36 -21.43 -4.15
C ILE A 229 -8.52 -20.70 -5.20
N VAL A 230 -8.96 -20.61 -6.46
CA VAL A 230 -8.18 -19.94 -7.53
C VAL A 230 -7.85 -18.49 -7.18
N PRO A 231 -8.77 -17.67 -6.63
CA PRO A 231 -8.43 -16.31 -6.21
C PRO A 231 -7.43 -16.28 -5.05
N ILE A 232 -7.48 -17.27 -4.15
CA ILE A 232 -6.51 -17.39 -3.03
C ILE A 232 -5.10 -17.60 -3.59
N ALA A 233 -4.95 -18.60 -4.47
CA ALA A 233 -3.67 -18.89 -5.09
C ALA A 233 -3.14 -17.68 -5.89
N ARG A 234 -4.02 -16.99 -6.63
CA ARG A 234 -3.67 -15.79 -7.40
C ARG A 234 -3.17 -14.65 -6.50
N ALA A 235 -3.81 -14.44 -5.35
CA ALA A 235 -3.43 -13.39 -4.41
C ALA A 235 -2.07 -13.67 -3.72
N LEU A 236 -1.56 -14.90 -3.78
CA LEU A 236 -0.27 -15.30 -3.22
C LEU A 236 0.86 -15.33 -4.27
N ILE A 237 0.57 -15.02 -5.54
CA ILE A 237 1.59 -14.96 -6.59
C ILE A 237 2.60 -13.85 -6.28
N GLY A 238 3.88 -14.21 -6.29
CA GLY A 238 4.98 -13.28 -6.03
C GLY A 238 5.39 -13.18 -4.57
N ASN A 239 4.64 -13.81 -3.66
CA ASN A 239 5.01 -13.83 -2.25
C ASN A 239 6.20 -14.77 -2.01
N ARG A 240 7.07 -14.40 -1.08
CA ARG A 240 8.11 -15.26 -0.51
C ARG A 240 7.54 -16.18 0.57
N SER A 241 6.52 -15.74 1.30
CA SER A 241 5.84 -16.60 2.28
C SER A 241 4.33 -16.43 2.27
N ALA A 242 3.64 -17.51 2.63
CA ALA A 242 2.18 -17.55 2.61
C ALA A 242 1.63 -18.59 3.58
N VAL A 243 0.41 -18.36 4.05
CA VAL A 243 -0.39 -19.34 4.78
C VAL A 243 -1.75 -19.46 4.12
N VAL A 244 -2.23 -20.68 3.92
CA VAL A 244 -3.62 -20.96 3.54
C VAL A 244 -4.25 -21.86 4.60
N ILE A 245 -5.49 -21.57 4.97
CA ILE A 245 -6.25 -22.29 5.99
C ILE A 245 -7.52 -22.83 5.35
N LYS A 246 -7.74 -24.14 5.47
CA LYS A 246 -8.93 -24.83 4.97
C LYS A 246 -10.10 -24.60 5.92
N THR A 247 -10.86 -23.54 5.66
CA THR A 247 -12.12 -23.24 6.36
C THR A 247 -13.35 -23.79 5.62
N PRO A 248 -14.46 -24.08 6.29
CA PRO A 248 -15.65 -24.67 5.66
C PRO A 248 -16.30 -23.84 4.54
N LYS A 249 -16.27 -22.50 4.61
CA LYS A 249 -16.90 -21.61 3.61
C LYS A 249 -15.98 -20.54 3.05
N GLY A 250 -14.78 -20.42 3.60
CA GLY A 250 -13.91 -19.32 3.29
C GLY A 250 -13.39 -19.35 1.85
N ASP A 251 -13.34 -18.15 1.30
CA ASP A 251 -13.06 -17.83 -0.09
C ASP A 251 -12.45 -16.41 -0.18
N VAL A 252 -11.67 -16.13 -1.23
CA VAL A 252 -11.20 -14.79 -1.54
C VAL A 252 -11.96 -14.31 -2.76
N LYS A 253 -12.68 -13.19 -2.61
CA LYS A 253 -13.54 -12.68 -3.68
C LYS A 253 -13.05 -11.31 -4.10
N GLU A 254 -12.82 -11.19 -5.40
CA GLU A 254 -12.66 -9.90 -6.07
C GLU A 254 -14.01 -9.54 -6.68
N ARG A 255 -14.51 -8.36 -6.35
CA ARG A 255 -15.79 -7.86 -6.86
C ARG A 255 -15.58 -6.51 -7.54
N SER A 256 -16.24 -6.33 -8.67
CA SER A 256 -16.42 -5.03 -9.31
C SER A 256 -17.78 -4.49 -8.87
N THR A 257 -17.83 -3.23 -8.46
CA THR A 257 -19.08 -2.48 -8.28
C THR A 257 -19.66 -2.04 -9.61
#